data_AF-A0A0L9UC99-F1
#
_entry.id   AF-A0A0L9UC99-F1
#
_cell.length_a   1.000
_cell.length_b   1.000
_cell.length_c   1.000
_cell.angle_alpha   90.00
_cell.angle_beta   90.00
_cell.angle_gamma   90.00
#
_symmetry.space_group_name_H-M   'P 1'
#
loop_
_entity.id
_entity.type
_entity.pdbx_description
1 polymer ?
#
loop_
_entity_poly.entity_id
_entity_poly.type
_entity_poly.pdbx_seq_one_letter_code
_entity_poly.pdbx_strand_id
1 'polypeptide(L)'
;MKSFMVLIVTALAMGETLALAPDLLKGNQMVASVFEVMDRKSGITGDVGEELKTVEGTIELKRINFSYPSRPDVIIFKDFNLRVPAGKSVALVGQSGSGKSFVISLILRFFDPVSGRVLVDDITKLNLKSLRRHIGLVQQEPALFATSIYENILYGKEGASDSEVIEAAKLANAHNFISGLLEGYSTTVVFPPHL
;
A
#
# COMPACT_ATOMS: atom_id res chain seq x y z
N MET A 1 -28.49 63.16 2.63
CA MET A 1 -28.66 61.81 3.21
C MET A 1 -28.47 60.69 2.18
N LYS A 2 -29.20 60.66 1.06
CA LYS A 2 -29.12 59.57 0.06
C LYS A 2 -27.70 59.35 -0.51
N SER A 3 -26.98 60.40 -0.92
CA SER A 3 -25.62 60.28 -1.48
C SER A 3 -24.57 59.79 -0.47
N PHE A 4 -24.71 60.17 0.80
CA PHE A 4 -23.82 59.71 1.87
C PHE A 4 -24.02 58.22 2.17
N MET A 5 -25.27 57.76 2.16
CA MET A 5 -25.61 56.35 2.34
C MET A 5 -25.05 55.49 1.21
N VAL A 6 -25.11 55.96 -0.05
CA VAL A 6 -24.52 55.26 -1.20
C VAL A 6 -22.99 55.10 -1.03
N LEU A 7 -22.30 56.15 -0.57
CA LEU A 7 -20.86 56.10 -0.32
C LEU A 7 -20.48 55.06 0.73
N ILE A 8 -21.19 55.01 1.86
CA ILE A 8 -20.92 54.04 2.93
C ILE A 8 -21.20 52.61 2.44
N VAL A 9 -22.34 52.36 1.80
CA VAL A 9 -22.70 51.01 1.31
C VAL A 9 -21.67 50.51 0.30
N THR A 10 -21.16 51.39 -0.58
CA THR A 10 -20.17 51.00 -1.59
C THR A 10 -18.80 50.73 -0.95
N ALA A 11 -18.39 51.55 0.02
CA ALA A 11 -17.15 51.34 0.77
C ALA A 11 -17.17 50.03 1.58
N LEU A 12 -18.31 49.70 2.21
CA LEU A 12 -18.48 48.44 2.94
C LEU A 12 -18.45 47.24 1.99
N ALA A 13 -19.15 47.29 0.86
CA ALA A 13 -19.15 46.21 -0.13
C ALA A 13 -17.74 45.96 -0.73
N MET A 14 -16.98 47.04 -0.99
CA MET A 14 -15.57 46.92 -1.41
C MET A 14 -14.71 46.30 -0.30
N GLY A 15 -14.88 46.72 0.95
CA GLY A 15 -14.17 46.16 2.10
C GLY A 15 -14.42 44.66 2.27
N GLU A 16 -15.67 44.22 2.15
CA GLU A 16 -16.03 42.79 2.19
C GLU A 16 -15.42 42.00 1.02
N THR A 17 -15.44 42.57 -0.19
CA THR A 17 -14.87 41.91 -1.37
C THR A 17 -13.34 41.79 -1.26
N LEU A 18 -12.65 42.82 -0.76
CA LEU A 18 -11.20 42.76 -0.53
C LEU A 18 -10.84 41.76 0.57
N ALA A 19 -11.69 41.59 1.58
CA ALA A 19 -11.49 40.60 2.64
C ALA A 19 -11.51 39.15 2.13
N LEU A 20 -12.15 38.88 0.98
CA LEU A 20 -12.19 37.56 0.32
C LEU A 20 -10.93 37.25 -0.51
N ALA A 21 -10.12 38.26 -0.86
CA ALA A 21 -8.92 38.07 -1.67
C ALA A 21 -7.92 37.02 -1.10
N PRO A 22 -7.56 37.04 0.21
CA PRO A 22 -6.68 36.01 0.77
C PRO A 22 -7.28 34.59 0.69
N ASP A 23 -8.60 34.46 0.82
CA ASP A 23 -9.28 33.15 0.73
C ASP A 23 -9.29 32.62 -0.69
N LEU A 24 -9.47 33.48 -1.70
CA LEU A 24 -9.33 33.11 -3.11
C LEU A 24 -7.89 32.69 -3.45
N LEU A 25 -6.89 33.40 -2.93
CA LEU A 25 -5.47 33.05 -3.14
C LEU A 25 -5.12 31.71 -2.49
N LYS A 26 -5.56 31.48 -1.25
CA LYS A 26 -5.40 30.19 -0.56
C LYS A 26 -6.15 29.08 -1.31
N GLY A 27 -7.37 29.35 -1.77
CA GLY A 27 -8.18 28.42 -2.55
C GLY A 27 -7.45 27.94 -3.80
N ASN A 28 -6.86 28.85 -4.57
CA ASN A 28 -6.07 28.50 -5.76
C ASN A 28 -4.86 27.62 -5.43
N GLN A 29 -4.16 27.87 -4.33
CA GLN A 29 -3.02 27.04 -3.90
C GLN A 29 -3.46 25.63 -3.48
N MET A 30 -4.59 25.50 -2.78
CA MET A 30 -5.16 24.20 -2.40
C MET A 30 -5.63 23.40 -3.62
N VAL A 31 -6.20 24.07 -4.61
CA VAL A 31 -6.61 23.44 -5.85
C VAL A 31 -5.38 22.93 -6.63
N ALA A 32 -4.29 23.72 -6.67
CA ALA A 32 -3.05 23.32 -7.33
C ALA A 32 -2.43 22.04 -6.71
N SER A 33 -2.42 21.91 -5.38
CA SER A 33 -1.88 20.70 -4.72
C SER A 33 -2.75 19.46 -4.95
N VAL A 34 -4.08 19.63 -5.04
CA VAL A 34 -5.00 18.54 -5.42
C VAL A 34 -4.70 18.06 -6.84
N PHE A 35 -4.57 18.98 -7.80
CA PHE A 35 -4.21 18.62 -9.18
C PHE A 35 -2.84 17.98 -9.28
N GLU A 36 -1.85 18.44 -8.50
CA GLU A 36 -0.52 17.83 -8.46
C GLU A 36 -0.58 16.34 -8.04
N VAL A 37 -1.41 16.01 -7.05
CA VAL A 37 -1.59 14.61 -6.62
C VAL A 37 -2.37 13.79 -7.66
N MET A 38 -3.43 14.38 -8.24
CA MET A 38 -4.26 13.70 -9.25
C MET A 38 -3.52 13.41 -10.55
N ASP A 39 -2.69 14.34 -11.02
CA ASP A 39 -1.97 14.24 -12.29
C ASP A 39 -0.62 13.50 -12.16
N ARG A 40 -0.22 13.18 -10.93
CA ARG A 40 1.04 12.46 -10.67
C ARG A 40 1.02 11.08 -11.32
N LYS A 41 2.00 10.83 -12.20
CA LYS A 41 2.22 9.51 -12.81
C LYS A 41 3.06 8.62 -11.88
N SER A 42 2.60 7.39 -11.65
CA SER A 42 3.38 6.36 -10.96
C SER A 42 4.47 5.79 -11.87
N GLY A 43 5.69 5.65 -11.35
CA GLY A 43 6.76 4.92 -12.05
C GLY A 43 6.49 3.42 -12.16
N ILE A 44 5.66 2.88 -11.26
CA ILE A 44 5.22 1.49 -11.26
C ILE A 44 3.79 1.45 -11.80
N THR A 45 3.64 0.95 -13.02
CA THR A 45 2.35 0.77 -13.69
C THR A 45 1.81 -0.64 -13.39
N GLY A 46 0.64 -0.70 -12.77
CA GLY A 46 0.12 -1.96 -12.19
C GLY A 46 -0.55 -2.90 -13.17
N ASP A 47 -1.17 -2.38 -14.22
CA ASP A 47 -2.10 -3.14 -15.05
C ASP A 47 -1.54 -3.53 -16.43
N VAL A 48 -0.26 -3.25 -16.67
CA VAL A 48 0.40 -3.47 -17.97
C VAL A 48 1.31 -4.69 -17.85
N GLY A 49 0.79 -5.88 -18.20
CA GLY A 49 1.55 -7.12 -18.15
C GLY A 49 0.69 -8.36 -18.35
N GLU A 50 1.33 -9.52 -18.36
CA GLU A 50 0.66 -10.81 -18.48
C GLU A 50 -0.04 -11.17 -17.16
N GLU A 51 -1.27 -11.68 -17.26
CA GLU A 51 -1.97 -12.25 -16.11
C GLU A 51 -1.45 -13.66 -15.82
N LEU A 52 -1.04 -13.88 -14.57
CA LEU A 52 -0.73 -15.22 -14.06
C LEU A 52 -2.04 -15.97 -13.85
N LYS A 53 -2.24 -17.02 -14.65
CA LYS A 53 -3.34 -17.97 -14.45
C LYS A 53 -2.94 -19.13 -13.55
N THR A 54 -1.67 -19.54 -13.67
CA THR A 54 -1.05 -20.61 -12.91
C THR A 54 0.36 -20.17 -12.56
N VAL A 55 0.79 -20.47 -11.33
CA VAL A 55 2.10 -20.09 -10.79
C VAL A 55 2.78 -21.36 -10.29
N GLU A 56 3.96 -21.68 -10.82
CA GLU A 56 4.81 -22.74 -10.27
C GLU A 56 5.46 -22.27 -8.96
N GLY A 57 5.80 -20.98 -8.87
CA GLY A 57 6.27 -20.33 -7.65
C GLY A 57 7.79 -20.24 -7.54
N THR A 58 8.52 -20.37 -8.64
CA THR A 58 9.97 -20.12 -8.67
C THR A 58 10.22 -18.62 -8.73
N ILE A 59 10.98 -18.08 -7.77
CA ILE A 59 11.33 -16.66 -7.70
C ILE A 59 12.83 -16.52 -7.91
N GLU A 60 13.24 -15.59 -8.77
CA GLU A 60 14.65 -15.34 -9.04
C GLU A 60 14.97 -13.85 -9.12
N LEU A 61 15.95 -13.41 -8.32
CA LEU A 61 16.54 -12.08 -8.36
C LEU A 61 17.91 -12.22 -9.00
N LYS A 62 18.12 -11.62 -10.18
CA LYS A 62 19.37 -11.68 -10.95
C LYS A 62 20.06 -10.33 -10.97
N ARG A 63 21.28 -10.29 -10.43
CA ARG A 63 22.22 -9.17 -10.49
C ARG A 63 21.57 -7.85 -10.05
N ILE A 64 20.84 -7.90 -8.95
CA ILE A 64 20.05 -6.77 -8.44
C ILE A 64 20.98 -5.71 -7.86
N ASN A 65 20.88 -4.51 -8.39
CA ASN A 65 21.38 -3.29 -7.76
C ASN A 65 20.18 -2.45 -7.31
N PHE A 66 20.17 -2.03 -6.05
CA PHE A 66 19.02 -1.33 -5.48
C PHE A 66 19.44 -0.27 -4.46
N SER A 67 18.80 0.89 -4.58
CA SER A 67 18.80 1.99 -3.63
C SER A 67 17.38 2.56 -3.56
N TYR A 68 16.98 3.13 -2.42
CA TYR A 68 15.70 3.82 -2.34
C TYR A 68 15.68 5.08 -3.19
N PRO A 69 14.58 5.39 -3.90
CA PRO A 69 14.45 6.66 -4.62
C PRO A 69 14.61 7.89 -3.72
N SER A 70 14.21 7.78 -2.45
CA SER A 70 14.36 8.85 -1.44
C SER A 70 15.77 9.00 -0.89
N ARG A 71 16.64 8.00 -1.06
CA ARG A 71 18.05 7.98 -0.59
C ARG A 71 18.92 7.23 -1.60
N PRO A 72 19.13 7.79 -2.80
CA PRO A 72 19.82 7.10 -3.89
C PRO A 72 21.27 6.75 -3.57
N ASP A 73 21.92 7.55 -2.72
CA ASP A 73 23.33 7.38 -2.31
C ASP A 73 23.54 6.18 -1.37
N VAL A 74 22.48 5.66 -0.77
CA VAL A 74 22.54 4.50 0.13
C VAL A 74 22.23 3.24 -0.66
N ILE A 75 23.29 2.55 -1.07
CA ILE A 75 23.21 1.28 -1.78
C ILE A 75 22.80 0.18 -0.80
N ILE A 76 21.66 -0.45 -1.07
CA ILE A 76 21.14 -1.58 -0.30
C ILE A 76 21.66 -2.90 -0.85
N PHE A 77 21.54 -3.09 -2.16
CA PHE A 77 22.03 -4.27 -2.86
C PHE A 77 22.99 -3.87 -3.96
N LYS A 78 24.11 -4.60 -4.03
CA LYS A 78 25.11 -4.50 -5.09
C LYS A 78 25.31 -5.89 -5.67
N ASP A 79 24.89 -6.08 -6.92
CA ASP A 79 24.94 -7.36 -7.63
C ASP A 79 24.35 -8.55 -6.85
N PHE A 80 23.20 -8.34 -6.20
CA PHE A 80 22.56 -9.37 -5.38
C PHE A 80 21.86 -10.42 -6.24
N ASN A 81 22.05 -11.69 -5.89
CA ASN A 81 21.45 -12.82 -6.57
C ASN A 81 20.75 -13.74 -5.56
N LEU A 82 19.51 -14.14 -5.84
CA LEU A 82 18.73 -15.05 -5.00
C LEU A 82 17.84 -15.90 -5.90
N ARG A 83 17.75 -17.20 -5.61
CA ARG A 83 16.80 -18.11 -6.24
C ARG A 83 16.03 -18.86 -5.17
N VAL A 84 14.71 -18.79 -5.22
CA VAL A 84 13.78 -19.55 -4.38
C VAL A 84 13.09 -20.56 -5.30
N PRO A 85 13.42 -21.85 -5.21
CA PRO A 85 12.77 -22.87 -6.01
C PRO A 85 11.30 -23.05 -5.61
N ALA A 86 10.44 -23.37 -6.59
CA ALA A 86 9.05 -23.74 -6.35
C ALA A 86 8.90 -24.80 -5.24
N GLY A 87 7.93 -24.58 -4.35
CA GLY A 87 7.61 -25.51 -3.26
C GLY A 87 8.67 -25.64 -2.17
N LYS A 88 9.70 -24.78 -2.14
CA LYS A 88 10.73 -24.78 -1.10
C LYS A 88 10.61 -23.54 -0.22
N SER A 89 10.84 -23.74 1.08
CA SER A 89 10.98 -22.65 2.05
C SER A 89 12.43 -22.21 2.10
N VAL A 90 12.67 -20.91 1.94
CA VAL A 90 14.00 -20.29 2.05
C VAL A 90 13.98 -19.27 3.17
N ALA A 91 14.97 -19.33 4.05
CA ALA A 91 15.16 -18.36 5.12
C ALA A 91 16.26 -17.36 4.74
N LEU A 92 15.95 -16.05 4.84
CA LEU A 92 16.96 -15.00 4.72
C LEU A 92 17.42 -14.56 6.12
N VAL A 93 18.71 -14.70 6.39
CA VAL A 93 19.34 -14.32 7.66
C VAL A 93 20.38 -13.23 7.45
N GLY A 94 20.58 -12.36 8.44
CA GLY A 94 21.53 -11.26 8.38
C GLY A 94 21.28 -10.22 9.47
N GLN A 95 22.22 -9.29 9.65
CA GLN A 95 22.14 -8.21 10.65
C GLN A 95 20.94 -7.28 10.41
N SER A 96 20.49 -6.56 11.44
CA SER A 96 19.47 -5.52 11.26
C SER A 96 19.92 -4.51 10.20
N GLY A 97 19.01 -4.07 9.34
CA GLY A 97 19.34 -3.17 8.22
C GLY A 97 20.03 -3.81 7.02
N SER A 98 20.33 -5.12 7.02
CA SER A 98 20.98 -5.82 5.90
C SER A 98 20.10 -5.96 4.63
N GLY A 99 18.87 -5.44 4.67
CA GLY A 99 17.97 -5.42 3.53
C GLY A 99 17.06 -6.64 3.32
N LYS A 100 16.93 -7.53 4.30
CA LYS A 100 16.05 -8.72 4.24
C LYS A 100 14.62 -8.38 3.78
N SER A 101 14.00 -7.40 4.42
CA SER A 101 12.63 -6.97 4.08
C SER A 101 12.53 -6.36 2.68
N PHE A 102 13.64 -5.82 2.14
CA PHE A 102 13.66 -5.24 0.79
C PHE A 102 13.60 -6.32 -0.30
N VAL A 103 14.05 -7.54 -0.01
CA VAL A 103 13.83 -8.67 -0.93
C VAL A 103 12.34 -8.88 -1.15
N ILE A 104 11.54 -8.85 -0.08
CA ILE A 104 10.07 -8.95 -0.15
C ILE A 104 9.49 -7.78 -0.95
N SER A 105 9.98 -6.55 -0.72
CA SER A 105 9.53 -5.36 -1.46
C SER A 105 9.80 -5.45 -2.96
N LEU A 106 10.92 -6.04 -3.37
CA LEU A 106 11.26 -6.26 -4.78
C LEU A 106 10.40 -7.37 -5.40
N ILE A 107 10.16 -8.47 -4.68
CA ILE A 107 9.29 -9.57 -5.14
C ILE A 107 7.85 -9.10 -5.35
N LEU A 108 7.31 -8.31 -4.41
CA LEU A 108 5.97 -7.70 -4.53
C LEU A 108 5.94 -6.49 -5.48
N ARG A 109 7.11 -6.14 -6.02
CA ARG A 109 7.31 -5.01 -6.94
C ARG A 109 6.71 -3.72 -6.37
N PHE A 110 6.98 -3.45 -5.10
CA PHE A 110 6.77 -2.14 -4.47
C PHE A 110 7.85 -1.13 -4.92
N PHE A 111 9.01 -1.64 -5.33
CA PHE A 111 10.06 -0.89 -5.99
C PHE A 111 10.58 -1.70 -7.18
N ASP A 112 10.95 -1.00 -8.25
CA ASP A 112 11.76 -1.60 -9.31
C ASP A 112 13.26 -1.44 -8.94
N PRO A 113 14.11 -2.44 -9.24
CA PRO A 113 15.54 -2.33 -9.01
C PRO A 113 16.17 -1.28 -9.96
N VAL A 114 17.30 -0.69 -9.54
CA VAL A 114 18.06 0.24 -10.39
C VAL A 114 18.62 -0.49 -11.61
N SER A 115 19.08 -1.73 -11.40
CA SER A 115 19.44 -2.65 -12.47
C SER A 115 19.33 -4.10 -12.01
N GLY A 116 19.34 -5.03 -12.97
CA GLY A 116 19.02 -6.44 -12.72
C GLY A 116 17.57 -6.76 -13.04
N ARG A 117 17.13 -7.98 -12.72
CA ARG A 117 15.76 -8.44 -12.98
C ARG A 117 15.23 -9.28 -11.84
N VAL A 118 13.96 -9.07 -11.50
CA VAL A 118 13.17 -9.94 -10.63
C VAL A 118 12.26 -10.77 -11.54
N LEU A 119 12.28 -12.08 -11.38
CA LEU A 119 11.50 -13.03 -12.18
C LEU A 119 10.63 -13.86 -11.23
N VAL A 120 9.39 -14.10 -11.67
CA VAL A 120 8.50 -15.12 -11.08
C VAL A 120 8.10 -16.03 -12.22
N ASP A 121 8.47 -17.30 -12.13
CA ASP A 121 8.30 -18.32 -13.19
C ASP A 121 8.84 -17.85 -14.56
N ASP A 122 10.04 -17.26 -14.57
CA ASP A 122 10.71 -16.68 -15.74
C ASP A 122 10.00 -15.49 -16.42
N ILE A 123 8.85 -15.06 -15.89
CA ILE A 123 8.10 -13.92 -16.41
C ILE A 123 8.63 -12.64 -15.76
N THR A 124 8.91 -11.64 -16.61
CA THR A 124 9.45 -10.34 -16.21
C THR A 124 8.42 -9.22 -16.25
N LYS A 125 7.36 -9.37 -17.07
CA LYS A 125 6.30 -8.37 -17.27
C LYS A 125 4.97 -8.89 -16.74
N LEU A 126 4.83 -8.83 -15.43
CA LEU A 126 3.64 -9.32 -14.74
C LEU A 126 2.66 -8.18 -14.48
N ASN A 127 1.38 -8.48 -14.70
CA ASN A 127 0.32 -7.67 -14.12
C ASN A 127 0.42 -7.73 -12.59
N LEU A 128 0.56 -6.58 -11.93
CA LEU A 128 0.82 -6.53 -10.48
C LEU A 128 -0.34 -7.03 -9.65
N LYS A 129 -1.57 -6.77 -10.09
CA LYS A 129 -2.78 -7.23 -9.40
C LYS A 129 -2.84 -8.76 -9.43
N SER A 130 -2.55 -9.35 -10.59
CA SER A 130 -2.49 -10.80 -10.75
C SER A 130 -1.35 -11.42 -9.93
N LEU A 131 -0.15 -10.84 -9.96
CA LEU A 131 0.99 -11.29 -9.14
C LEU A 131 0.65 -11.31 -7.65
N ARG A 132 0.13 -10.20 -7.11
CA ARG A 132 -0.14 -10.06 -5.67
C ARG A 132 -1.29 -10.94 -5.19
N ARG A 133 -2.21 -11.35 -6.08
CA ARG A 133 -3.24 -12.36 -5.76
C ARG A 133 -2.67 -13.75 -5.49
N HIS A 134 -1.48 -14.05 -6.01
CA HIS A 134 -0.81 -15.34 -5.80
C HIS A 134 0.19 -15.32 -4.64
N ILE A 135 0.34 -14.17 -3.94
CA ILE A 135 1.31 -14.02 -2.85
C ILE A 135 0.58 -13.65 -1.55
N GLY A 136 0.70 -14.50 -0.54
CA GLY A 136 0.35 -14.15 0.83
C GLY A 136 1.50 -13.40 1.51
N LEU A 137 1.25 -12.20 2.03
CA LEU A 137 2.21 -11.42 2.80
C LEU A 137 1.79 -11.37 4.27
N VAL A 138 2.71 -11.73 5.17
CA VAL A 138 2.55 -11.50 6.61
C VAL A 138 3.56 -10.43 7.02
N GLN A 139 3.05 -9.30 7.50
CA GLN A 139 3.87 -8.18 7.96
C GLN A 139 4.38 -8.41 9.37
N GLN A 140 5.52 -7.80 9.71
CA GLN A 140 6.07 -7.84 11.07
C GLN A 140 5.10 -7.22 12.08
N GLU A 141 4.50 -6.09 11.71
CA GLU A 141 3.38 -5.47 12.43
C GLU A 141 2.13 -5.62 11.55
N PRO A 142 1.22 -6.54 11.89
CA PRO A 142 0.04 -6.78 11.06
C PRO A 142 -0.92 -5.59 11.16
N ALA A 143 -1.27 -5.03 10.00
CA ALA A 143 -2.32 -4.02 9.92
C ALA A 143 -3.70 -4.71 9.88
N LEU A 144 -4.61 -4.26 10.74
CA LEU A 144 -6.02 -4.62 10.70
C LEU A 144 -6.84 -3.39 10.31
N PHE A 145 -8.07 -3.60 9.86
CA PHE A 145 -9.03 -2.53 9.64
C PHE A 145 -9.95 -2.43 10.86
N ALA A 146 -10.44 -1.20 11.12
CA ALA A 146 -11.40 -0.91 12.18
C ALA A 146 -12.81 -1.46 11.84
N THR A 147 -12.91 -2.78 11.74
CA THR A 147 -14.09 -3.56 11.39
C THR A 147 -14.06 -4.87 12.18
N SER A 148 -15.02 -5.77 11.96
CA SER A 148 -15.05 -7.06 12.66
C SER A 148 -13.85 -7.96 12.31
N ILE A 149 -13.56 -8.91 13.19
CA ILE A 149 -12.56 -9.96 12.91
C ILE A 149 -12.94 -10.73 11.63
N TYR A 150 -14.22 -11.01 11.44
CA TYR A 150 -14.74 -11.65 10.22
C TYR A 150 -14.33 -10.90 8.96
N GLU A 151 -14.61 -9.59 8.90
CA GLU A 151 -14.33 -8.74 7.74
C GLU A 151 -12.83 -8.61 7.47
N ASN A 152 -12.01 -8.59 8.52
CA ASN A 152 -10.54 -8.60 8.38
C ASN A 152 -10.01 -9.89 7.74
N ILE A 153 -10.60 -11.05 8.06
CA ILE A 153 -10.21 -12.33 7.44
C ILE A 153 -10.75 -12.41 5.99
N LEU A 154 -12.01 -12.02 5.79
CA LEU A 154 -12.66 -11.99 4.48
C LEU A 154 -11.91 -11.08 3.49
N TYR A 155 -11.32 -9.98 3.97
CA TYR A 155 -10.49 -9.08 3.16
C TYR A 155 -9.35 -9.80 2.42
N GLY A 156 -8.82 -10.90 2.97
CA GLY A 156 -7.78 -11.69 2.32
C GLY A 156 -8.22 -12.41 1.04
N LYS A 157 -9.53 -12.69 0.90
CA LYS A 157 -10.12 -13.35 -0.26
C LYS A 157 -11.56 -12.87 -0.46
N GLU A 158 -11.74 -11.93 -1.37
CA GLU A 158 -13.07 -11.47 -1.78
C GLU A 158 -13.95 -12.65 -2.23
N GLY A 159 -15.18 -12.70 -1.72
CA GLY A 159 -16.15 -13.76 -2.04
C GLY A 159 -15.89 -15.11 -1.37
N ALA A 160 -15.01 -15.18 -0.36
CA ALA A 160 -14.88 -16.37 0.46
C ALA A 160 -16.18 -16.68 1.21
N SER A 161 -16.50 -17.96 1.39
CA SER A 161 -17.64 -18.37 2.20
C SER A 161 -17.32 -18.33 3.70
N ASP A 162 -18.35 -18.27 4.54
CA ASP A 162 -18.22 -18.32 6.00
C ASP A 162 -17.38 -19.53 6.47
N SER A 163 -17.53 -20.68 5.79
CA SER A 163 -16.75 -21.87 6.11
C SER A 163 -15.26 -21.69 5.82
N GLU A 164 -14.91 -21.04 4.71
CA GLU A 164 -13.52 -20.75 4.36
C GLU A 164 -12.89 -19.75 5.36
N VAL A 165 -13.66 -18.75 5.80
CA VAL A 165 -13.21 -17.80 6.84
C VAL A 165 -12.91 -18.52 8.15
N ILE A 166 -13.80 -19.41 8.59
CA ILE A 166 -13.61 -20.20 9.81
C ILE A 166 -12.43 -21.17 9.66
N GLU A 167 -12.28 -21.80 8.50
CA GLU A 167 -11.16 -22.71 8.22
C GLU A 167 -9.82 -21.97 8.24
N ALA A 168 -9.72 -20.79 7.61
CA ALA A 168 -8.53 -19.96 7.64
C ALA A 168 -8.15 -19.58 9.09
N ALA A 169 -9.13 -19.20 9.91
CA ALA A 169 -8.91 -18.91 11.32
C ALA A 169 -8.45 -20.15 12.12
N LYS A 170 -8.93 -21.35 11.79
CA LYS A 170 -8.47 -22.61 12.41
C LYS A 170 -7.03 -22.93 12.03
N LEU A 171 -6.67 -22.81 10.75
CA LEU A 171 -5.31 -23.02 10.26
C LEU A 171 -4.32 -22.01 10.88
N ALA A 172 -4.78 -20.79 11.15
CA ALA A 172 -4.00 -19.76 11.85
C ALA A 172 -3.98 -19.94 13.39
N ASN A 173 -4.59 -20.99 13.94
CA ASN A 173 -4.77 -21.23 15.38
C ASN A 173 -5.51 -20.10 16.13
N ALA A 174 -6.31 -19.30 15.42
CA ALA A 174 -7.04 -18.16 15.97
C ALA A 174 -8.49 -18.51 16.36
N HIS A 175 -9.08 -19.55 15.77
CA HIS A 175 -10.50 -19.89 15.95
C HIS A 175 -10.93 -19.99 17.43
N ASN A 176 -10.20 -20.74 18.25
CA ASN A 176 -10.56 -20.95 19.65
C ASN A 176 -10.53 -19.65 20.46
N PHE A 177 -9.57 -18.77 20.17
CA PHE A 177 -9.48 -17.45 20.79
C PHE A 177 -10.66 -16.58 20.36
N ILE A 178 -10.94 -16.51 19.05
CA ILE A 178 -12.02 -15.69 18.48
C ILE A 178 -13.36 -16.15 19.04
N SER A 179 -13.66 -17.45 19.00
CA SER A 179 -14.91 -18.02 19.51
C SER A 179 -15.11 -17.88 21.01
N GLY A 180 -14.05 -17.61 21.78
CA GLY A 180 -14.13 -17.31 23.20
C GLY A 180 -14.52 -15.86 23.52
N LEU A 181 -14.48 -14.96 22.53
CA LEU A 181 -14.93 -13.57 22.68
C LEU A 181 -16.45 -13.50 22.77
N LEU A 182 -16.98 -12.49 23.48
CA LEU A 182 -18.42 -12.30 23.68
C LEU A 182 -19.19 -12.23 22.35
N GLU A 183 -18.64 -11.57 21.34
CA GLU A 183 -19.24 -11.41 20.02
C GLU A 183 -18.59 -12.31 18.95
N GLY A 184 -17.66 -13.19 19.35
CA GLY A 184 -16.98 -14.09 18.44
C GLY A 184 -16.30 -13.38 17.26
N TYR A 185 -16.63 -13.82 16.04
CA TYR A 185 -16.15 -13.22 14.80
C TYR A 185 -16.70 -11.82 14.51
N SER A 186 -17.81 -11.44 15.14
CA SER A 186 -18.41 -10.11 15.01
C SER A 186 -17.70 -9.07 15.87
N THR A 187 -16.79 -9.48 16.77
CA THR A 187 -16.02 -8.54 17.59
C THR A 187 -15.28 -7.55 16.70
N THR A 188 -15.48 -6.26 16.96
CA THR A 188 -14.82 -5.17 16.24
C THR A 188 -13.39 -5.01 16.71
N VAL A 189 -12.45 -4.97 15.78
CA VAL A 189 -11.06 -4.60 16.04
C VAL A 189 -10.98 -3.09 16.16
N VAL A 190 -10.50 -2.60 17.31
CA VAL A 190 -10.35 -1.16 17.57
C VAL A 190 -8.88 -0.87 17.81
N PHE A 191 -8.36 0.16 17.16
CA PHE A 191 -7.02 0.68 17.46
C PHE A 191 -7.10 1.58 18.69
N PRO A 192 -6.17 1.45 19.65
CA PRO A 192 -6.06 2.47 20.70
C PRO A 192 -5.82 3.83 20.04
N PRO A 193 -6.43 4.93 20.55
CA PRO A 193 -6.43 6.22 19.84
C PRO A 193 -5.05 6.81 19.51
N HIS A 194 -3.96 6.38 20.14
CA HIS A 194 -2.63 6.94 19.92
C HIS A 194 -1.55 5.88 20.10
N LEU A 195 -0.96 5.44 18.98
CA LEU A 195 0.42 4.96 18.89
C LEU A 195 1.09 5.72 17.74
#